data_AF-A0A3B5M8G1-F1
#
_entry.id   AF-A0A3B5M8G1-F1
#
_cell.length_a   1.000
_cell.length_b   1.000
_cell.length_c   1.000
_cell.angle_alpha   90.00
_cell.angle_beta   90.00
_cell.angle_gamma   90.00
#
_symmetry.space_group_name_H-M   'P 1'
#
loop_
_entity.id
_entity.type
_entity.pdbx_description
1 polymer ?
#
loop_
_entity_poly.entity_id
_entity_poly.type
_entity_poly.pdbx_seq_one_letter_code
_entity_poly.pdbx_strand_id
1 'polypeptide(L)'
;MNLRQDLSLILEKESQQHGDIIQMDFLDSYQNLTIKTMMMMKWLADHCPNASYAMKVDSDIFVNVFYLIQRLRSSPRVGFITGSVIRDGIPRRDPSSKWYLSKELYLEDSFPPYVSGAGYVFSTDLAARISWASRFVRVIPLEDVYVGLCLRVLGVRPVYAYSLPRFRNLFEVRKLEYDRCTFARLIIVNRFKPSELLQMWQDFSEGQADC
;
A
#
# COMPACT_ATOMS: atom_id res chain seq x y z
N MET A 1 12.20 -10.31 33.26
CA MET A 1 10.95 -10.30 32.46
C MET A 1 11.33 -10.42 30.99
N ASN A 2 10.52 -11.13 30.21
CA ASN A 2 10.82 -11.49 28.82
C ASN A 2 10.22 -10.41 27.91
N LEU A 3 11.07 -9.68 27.17
CA LEU A 3 10.65 -8.59 26.27
C LEU A 3 9.48 -8.96 25.33
N ARG A 4 9.38 -10.23 24.90
CA ARG A 4 8.26 -10.67 24.06
C ARG A 4 6.93 -10.70 24.81
N GLN A 5 6.92 -11.16 26.05
CA GLN A 5 5.71 -11.18 26.89
C GLN A 5 5.27 -9.75 27.24
N ASP A 6 6.23 -8.85 27.46
CA ASP A 6 5.94 -7.45 27.78
C ASP A 6 5.31 -6.72 26.57
N LEU A 7 5.81 -6.97 25.35
CA LEU A 7 5.24 -6.40 24.13
C LEU A 7 3.84 -6.93 23.80
N SER A 8 3.58 -8.23 24.01
CA SER A 8 2.23 -8.80 23.81
C SER A 8 1.20 -8.12 24.71
N LEU A 9 1.53 -7.91 25.99
CA LEU A 9 0.63 -7.24 26.93
C LEU A 9 0.39 -5.77 26.58
N ILE A 10 1.40 -5.07 26.06
CA ILE A 10 1.25 -3.68 25.60
C ILE A 10 0.31 -3.63 24.39
N LEU A 11 0.49 -4.53 23.41
CA LEU A 11 -0.36 -4.62 22.22
C LEU A 11 -1.82 -4.95 22.56
N GLU A 12 -2.04 -5.87 23.51
CA GLU A 12 -3.40 -6.20 23.98
C GLU A 12 -4.10 -4.99 24.60
N LYS A 13 -3.38 -4.21 25.41
CA LYS A 13 -3.92 -2.97 25.99
C LYS A 13 -4.21 -1.91 24.95
N GLU A 14 -3.31 -1.70 23.99
CA GLU A 14 -3.50 -0.77 22.87
C GLU A 14 -4.73 -1.17 22.04
N SER A 15 -4.86 -2.46 21.71
CA SER A 15 -5.99 -3.01 20.97
C SER A 15 -7.32 -2.80 21.70
N GLN A 16 -7.35 -3.04 23.02
CA GLN A 16 -8.53 -2.78 23.85
C GLN A 16 -8.87 -1.28 23.93
N GLN A 17 -7.87 -0.40 23.94
CA GLN A 17 -8.06 1.03 24.07
C GLN A 17 -8.55 1.68 22.77
N HIS A 18 -8.00 1.28 21.63
CA HIS A 18 -8.24 1.94 20.34
C HIS A 18 -9.18 1.18 19.40
N GLY A 19 -9.26 -0.16 19.52
CA GLY A 19 -10.17 -0.98 18.72
C GLY A 19 -9.87 -1.02 17.22
N ASP A 20 -8.65 -0.67 16.81
CA ASP A 20 -8.22 -0.49 15.42
C ASP A 20 -7.08 -1.46 15.01
N ILE A 21 -6.72 -2.41 15.87
CA ILE A 21 -5.71 -3.42 15.60
C ILE A 21 -6.34 -4.72 15.09
N ILE A 22 -5.89 -5.16 13.92
CA ILE A 22 -6.13 -6.51 13.41
C ILE A 22 -4.82 -7.29 13.53
N GLN A 23 -4.82 -8.31 14.36
CA GLN A 23 -3.67 -9.19 14.58
C GLN A 23 -3.91 -10.55 13.92
N MET A 24 -2.88 -11.09 13.27
CA MET A 24 -2.93 -12.36 12.56
C MET A 24 -1.72 -13.22 12.94
N ASP A 25 -1.89 -14.54 12.92
CA ASP A 25 -0.86 -15.49 13.37
C ASP A 25 0.13 -15.85 12.26
N PHE A 26 1.15 -15.00 12.08
CA PHE A 26 2.30 -15.27 11.22
C PHE A 26 3.53 -14.47 11.70
N LEU A 27 4.73 -14.88 11.26
CA LEU A 27 5.95 -14.12 11.53
C LEU A 27 5.95 -12.83 10.69
N ASP A 28 5.69 -11.69 11.32
CA ASP A 28 5.75 -10.38 10.66
C ASP A 28 7.20 -10.02 10.34
N SER A 29 7.52 -10.04 9.05
CA SER A 29 8.84 -9.73 8.49
C SER A 29 8.70 -9.17 7.08
N TYR A 30 9.72 -8.48 6.58
CA TYR A 30 9.70 -7.90 5.23
C TYR A 30 9.40 -8.97 4.15
N GLN A 31 9.96 -10.17 4.31
CA GLN A 31 9.79 -11.29 3.41
C GLN A 31 8.36 -11.87 3.44
N ASN A 32 7.64 -11.67 4.55
CA ASN A 32 6.27 -12.15 4.74
C ASN A 32 5.20 -11.06 4.51
N LEU A 33 5.57 -9.88 4.00
CA LEU A 33 4.59 -8.85 3.66
C LEU A 33 3.54 -9.33 2.66
N THR A 34 3.89 -10.24 1.75
CA THR A 34 2.92 -10.86 0.84
C THR A 34 1.82 -11.62 1.60
N ILE A 35 2.18 -12.35 2.66
CA ILE A 35 1.22 -13.05 3.53
C ILE A 35 0.34 -12.01 4.23
N LYS A 36 0.95 -10.98 4.83
CA LYS A 36 0.25 -9.88 5.51
C LYS A 36 -0.79 -9.23 4.60
N THR A 37 -0.41 -8.85 3.37
CA THR A 37 -1.34 -8.26 2.42
C THR A 37 -2.44 -9.22 2.00
N MET A 38 -2.16 -10.51 1.75
CA MET A 38 -3.23 -11.44 1.37
C MET A 38 -4.23 -11.66 2.49
N MET A 39 -3.77 -11.67 3.74
CA MET A 39 -4.67 -11.72 4.89
C MET A 39 -5.48 -10.41 5.03
N MET A 40 -4.87 -9.23 4.81
CA MET A 40 -5.60 -7.95 4.76
C MET A 40 -6.69 -7.95 3.68
N MET A 41 -6.38 -8.45 2.48
CA MET A 41 -7.34 -8.54 1.37
C MET A 41 -8.51 -9.46 1.73
N LYS A 42 -8.23 -10.61 2.35
CA LYS A 42 -9.28 -11.53 2.83
C LYS A 42 -10.14 -10.88 3.92
N TRP A 43 -9.50 -10.24 4.91
CA TRP A 43 -10.20 -9.59 6.00
C TRP A 43 -11.12 -8.47 5.52
N LEU A 44 -10.64 -7.61 4.61
CA LEU A 44 -11.44 -6.54 4.00
C LEU A 44 -12.64 -7.09 3.25
N ALA A 45 -12.46 -8.19 2.50
CA ALA A 45 -13.55 -8.84 1.77
C ALA A 45 -14.66 -9.36 2.71
N ASP A 46 -14.27 -9.88 3.87
CA ASP A 46 -15.21 -10.47 4.83
C ASP A 46 -15.90 -9.41 5.72
N HIS A 47 -15.15 -8.38 6.14
CA HIS A 47 -15.59 -7.46 7.21
C HIS A 47 -15.96 -6.06 6.72
N CYS A 48 -15.62 -5.69 5.48
CA CYS A 48 -15.91 -4.36 4.92
C CYS A 48 -16.67 -4.39 3.59
N PRO A 49 -17.71 -5.24 3.39
CA PRO A 49 -18.35 -5.41 2.09
C PRO A 49 -19.03 -4.15 1.55
N ASN A 50 -19.36 -3.20 2.41
CA ASN A 50 -20.06 -1.95 2.05
C ASN A 50 -19.10 -0.77 1.77
N ALA A 51 -17.80 -0.92 2.03
CA ALA A 51 -16.84 0.13 1.72
C ALA A 51 -16.68 0.26 0.19
N SER A 52 -16.62 1.49 -0.34
CA SER A 52 -16.39 1.69 -1.79
C SER A 52 -14.94 1.48 -2.21
N TYR A 53 -14.01 1.84 -1.31
CA TYR A 53 -12.57 1.78 -1.55
C TYR A 53 -11.85 1.35 -0.27
N ALA A 54 -10.67 0.77 -0.44
CA ALA A 54 -9.69 0.55 0.59
C ALA A 54 -8.32 1.09 0.14
N MET A 55 -7.50 1.50 1.10
CA MET A 55 -6.12 1.92 0.87
C MET A 55 -5.19 1.05 1.69
N LYS A 56 -4.16 0.51 1.05
CA LYS A 56 -2.98 -0.03 1.75
C LYS A 56 -1.90 1.03 1.72
N VAL A 57 -1.25 1.25 2.85
CA VAL A 57 -0.17 2.24 2.99
C VAL A 57 0.78 1.78 4.10
N ASP A 58 2.07 2.13 3.98
CA ASP A 58 3.05 1.89 5.03
C ASP A 58 2.96 2.96 6.14
N SER A 59 3.48 2.66 7.33
CA SER A 59 3.39 3.55 8.51
C SER A 59 4.30 4.79 8.44
N ASP A 60 5.21 4.85 7.47
CA ASP A 60 6.17 5.93 7.24
C ASP A 60 5.78 6.86 6.09
N ILE A 61 4.47 6.90 5.77
CA ILE A 61 3.90 7.61 4.64
C ILE A 61 3.01 8.75 5.12
N PHE A 62 3.24 9.94 4.57
CA PHE A 62 2.28 11.04 4.68
C PHE A 62 1.16 10.82 3.67
N VAL A 63 -0.11 10.90 4.11
CA VAL A 63 -1.29 10.74 3.25
C VAL A 63 -2.14 12.01 3.27
N ASN A 64 -2.31 12.65 2.12
CA ASN A 64 -3.26 13.74 1.94
C ASN A 64 -4.67 13.15 1.75
N VAL A 65 -5.35 12.88 2.88
CA VAL A 65 -6.68 12.27 2.89
C VAL A 65 -7.72 13.16 2.19
N PHE A 66 -7.61 14.49 2.30
CA PHE A 66 -8.54 15.42 1.65
C PHE A 66 -8.50 15.29 0.13
N TYR A 67 -7.30 15.36 -0.45
CA TYR A 67 -7.14 15.25 -1.89
C TYR A 67 -7.44 13.84 -2.40
N LEU A 68 -7.11 12.80 -1.62
CA LEU A 68 -7.48 11.43 -1.94
C LEU A 68 -9.01 11.27 -2.07
N ILE A 69 -9.78 11.71 -1.06
CA ILE A 69 -11.24 11.62 -1.09
C ILE A 69 -11.82 12.38 -2.28
N GLN A 70 -11.30 13.59 -2.56
CA GLN A 70 -11.73 14.37 -3.72
C GLN A 70 -11.53 13.60 -5.04
N ARG A 71 -10.39 12.93 -5.21
CA ARG A 71 -10.10 12.14 -6.41
C ARG A 71 -10.98 10.89 -6.52
N LEU A 72 -11.25 10.21 -5.40
CA LEU A 72 -12.05 8.98 -5.39
C LEU A 72 -13.54 9.22 -5.73
N ARG A 73 -14.06 10.44 -5.57
CA ARG A 73 -15.43 10.78 -5.97
C ARG A 73 -15.70 10.56 -7.46
N SER A 74 -14.70 10.70 -8.31
CA SER A 74 -14.80 10.49 -9.76
C SER A 74 -14.10 9.22 -10.26
N SER A 75 -13.57 8.39 -9.36
CA SER A 75 -12.96 7.10 -9.72
C SER A 75 -14.00 6.00 -9.92
N PRO A 76 -13.70 4.95 -10.72
CA PRO A 76 -14.53 3.76 -10.79
C PRO A 76 -14.55 3.01 -9.45
N ARG A 77 -15.72 2.48 -9.06
CA ARG A 77 -15.93 1.75 -7.79
C ARG A 77 -15.80 0.23 -7.92
N VAL A 78 -15.47 -0.29 -9.10
CA VAL A 78 -15.38 -1.73 -9.38
C VAL A 78 -14.15 -1.99 -10.25
N GLY A 79 -13.37 -3.01 -9.91
CA GLY A 79 -12.18 -3.40 -10.66
C GLY A 79 -11.12 -2.31 -10.78
N PHE A 80 -11.08 -1.38 -9.83
CA PHE A 80 -10.22 -0.19 -9.87
C PHE A 80 -9.07 -0.32 -8.89
N ILE A 81 -7.85 -0.06 -9.35
CA ILE A 81 -6.68 0.11 -8.48
C ILE A 81 -5.78 1.20 -9.05
N THR A 82 -5.27 2.05 -8.17
CA THR A 82 -4.40 3.18 -8.51
C THR A 82 -3.29 3.35 -7.49
N GLY A 83 -2.17 3.90 -7.94
CA GLY A 83 -1.01 4.18 -7.11
C GLY A 83 0.16 4.70 -7.96
N SER A 84 1.37 4.54 -7.45
CA SER A 84 2.58 4.71 -8.25
C SER A 84 2.79 3.46 -9.11
N VAL A 85 2.35 3.49 -10.36
CA VAL A 85 2.37 2.31 -11.26
C VAL A 85 3.75 2.13 -11.90
N ILE A 86 4.29 0.92 -11.79
CA ILE A 86 5.58 0.49 -12.35
C ILE A 86 5.29 -0.52 -13.47
N ARG A 87 5.88 -0.33 -14.66
CA ARG A 87 5.63 -1.18 -15.85
C ARG A 87 6.86 -1.89 -16.39
N ASP A 88 8.03 -1.43 -15.96
CA ASP A 88 9.37 -1.83 -16.40
C ASP A 88 10.14 -2.54 -15.26
N GLY A 89 9.43 -2.99 -14.22
CA GLY A 89 10.03 -3.72 -13.12
C GLY A 89 10.61 -5.05 -13.58
N ILE A 90 11.84 -5.33 -13.15
CA ILE A 90 12.56 -6.57 -13.43
C ILE A 90 12.98 -7.25 -12.12
N PRO A 91 13.00 -8.59 -12.05
CA PRO A 91 13.48 -9.30 -10.87
C PRO A 91 14.96 -9.02 -10.61
N ARG A 92 15.33 -8.68 -9.37
CA ARG A 92 16.74 -8.58 -8.98
C ARG A 92 17.28 -9.98 -8.74
N ARG A 93 18.29 -10.38 -9.50
CA ARG A 93 18.89 -11.74 -9.44
C ARG A 93 20.16 -11.83 -8.60
N ASP A 94 20.61 -10.70 -8.05
CA ASP A 94 21.75 -10.65 -7.13
C ASP A 94 21.29 -11.02 -5.70
N PRO A 95 21.81 -12.11 -5.10
CA PRO A 95 21.46 -12.54 -3.74
C PRO A 95 21.73 -11.50 -2.65
N SER A 96 22.59 -10.51 -2.89
CA SER A 96 22.86 -9.41 -1.95
C SER A 96 21.78 -8.32 -1.96
N SER A 97 20.91 -8.32 -2.97
CA SER A 97 19.83 -7.35 -3.08
C SER A 97 18.74 -7.60 -2.04
N LYS A 98 18.29 -6.55 -1.36
CA LYS A 98 17.07 -6.59 -0.51
C LYS A 98 15.84 -7.13 -1.27
N TRP A 99 15.81 -6.94 -2.59
CA TRP A 99 14.71 -7.37 -3.47
C TRP A 99 15.06 -8.60 -4.30
N TYR A 100 16.03 -9.41 -3.84
CA TYR A 100 16.44 -10.63 -4.52
C TYR A 100 15.25 -11.57 -4.76
N LEU A 101 15.13 -12.05 -6.00
CA LEU A 101 14.17 -13.06 -6.41
C LEU A 101 14.86 -14.07 -7.32
N SER A 102 14.97 -15.32 -6.86
CA SER A 102 15.63 -16.38 -7.61
C SER A 102 14.85 -16.74 -8.89
N LYS A 103 15.56 -17.27 -9.90
CA LYS A 103 14.91 -17.80 -11.11
C LYS A 103 13.97 -18.96 -10.80
N GLU A 104 14.28 -19.73 -9.76
CA GLU A 104 13.43 -20.84 -9.31
C GLU A 104 12.07 -20.35 -8.81
N LEU A 105 12.03 -19.24 -8.06
CA LEU A 105 10.78 -18.65 -7.56
C LEU A 105 10.00 -17.93 -8.66
N TYR A 106 10.70 -17.27 -9.59
CA TYR A 106 10.09 -16.51 -10.67
C TYR A 106 10.92 -16.61 -11.95
N LEU A 107 10.39 -17.32 -12.95
CA LEU A 107 11.11 -17.69 -14.18
C LEU A 107 11.23 -16.54 -15.18
N GLU A 108 10.21 -15.67 -15.27
CA GLU A 108 10.18 -14.56 -16.23
C GLU A 108 11.24 -13.50 -15.91
N ASP A 109 11.70 -12.77 -16.91
CA ASP A 109 12.70 -11.70 -16.76
C ASP A 109 12.08 -10.30 -16.55
N SER A 110 10.75 -10.20 -16.55
CA SER A 110 10.00 -8.97 -16.28
C SER A 110 8.76 -9.22 -15.43
N PHE A 111 8.33 -8.20 -14.69
CA PHE A 111 7.10 -8.22 -13.91
C PHE A 111 5.90 -7.71 -14.73
N PRO A 112 4.65 -8.10 -14.40
CA PRO A 112 3.49 -7.36 -14.89
C PRO A 112 3.50 -5.92 -14.36
N PRO A 113 2.69 -5.02 -14.94
CA PRO A 113 2.39 -3.75 -14.29
C PRO A 113 1.86 -3.96 -12.87
N TYR A 114 2.45 -3.24 -11.92
CA TYR A 114 2.07 -3.29 -10.51
C TYR A 114 2.07 -1.88 -9.89
N VAL A 115 1.52 -1.74 -8.69
CA VAL A 115 1.52 -0.49 -7.92
C VAL A 115 2.55 -0.59 -6.80
N SER A 116 3.36 0.45 -6.59
CA SER A 116 4.38 0.46 -5.54
C SER A 116 3.81 0.16 -4.16
N GLY A 117 4.53 -0.65 -3.38
CA GLY A 117 4.16 -1.00 -2.01
C GLY A 117 4.05 0.18 -1.04
N ALA A 118 4.63 1.35 -1.36
CA ALA A 118 4.53 2.55 -0.52
C ALA A 118 3.07 2.97 -0.26
N GLY A 119 2.18 2.75 -1.23
CA GLY A 119 0.75 2.95 -1.01
C GLY A 119 -0.05 2.86 -2.29
N TYR A 120 -1.22 2.24 -2.19
CA TYR A 120 -2.16 2.08 -3.30
C TYR A 120 -3.60 2.01 -2.80
N VAL A 121 -4.51 2.45 -3.67
CA VAL A 121 -5.95 2.50 -3.40
C VAL A 121 -6.65 1.61 -4.40
N PHE A 122 -7.63 0.84 -3.93
CA PHE A 122 -8.38 -0.11 -4.75
C PHE A 122 -9.85 -0.09 -4.37
N SER A 123 -10.72 -0.41 -5.33
CA SER A 123 -12.12 -0.69 -5.05
C SER A 123 -12.23 -1.97 -4.22
N THR A 124 -13.13 -1.98 -3.25
CA THR A 124 -13.21 -3.08 -2.27
C THR A 124 -13.54 -4.43 -2.91
N ASP A 125 -14.21 -4.46 -4.07
CA ASP A 125 -14.43 -5.71 -4.84
C ASP A 125 -13.12 -6.42 -5.21
N LEU A 126 -12.04 -5.64 -5.44
CA LEU A 126 -10.74 -6.21 -5.73
C LEU A 126 -10.13 -6.93 -4.53
N ALA A 127 -10.50 -6.63 -3.29
CA ALA A 127 -9.98 -7.34 -2.12
C ALA A 127 -10.30 -8.84 -2.22
N ALA A 128 -11.59 -9.16 -2.45
CA ALA A 128 -12.06 -10.53 -2.62
C ALA A 128 -11.46 -11.20 -3.87
N ARG A 129 -11.38 -10.45 -4.98
CA ARG A 129 -10.87 -10.98 -6.26
C ARG A 129 -9.37 -11.24 -6.21
N ILE A 130 -8.58 -10.36 -5.58
CA ILE A 130 -7.13 -10.54 -5.37
C ILE A 130 -6.91 -11.72 -4.43
N SER A 131 -7.65 -11.80 -3.32
CA SER A 131 -7.59 -12.94 -2.40
C SER A 131 -7.87 -14.26 -3.12
N TRP A 132 -8.89 -14.30 -3.99
CA TRP A 132 -9.18 -15.47 -4.82
C TRP A 132 -8.06 -15.78 -5.82
N ALA A 133 -7.56 -14.78 -6.56
CA ALA A 133 -6.51 -14.95 -7.56
C ALA A 133 -5.19 -15.44 -6.93
N SER A 134 -4.90 -15.04 -5.70
CA SER A 134 -3.71 -15.45 -4.95
C SER A 134 -3.57 -16.98 -4.81
N ARG A 135 -4.68 -17.72 -4.90
CA ARG A 135 -4.69 -19.20 -4.85
C ARG A 135 -4.05 -19.85 -6.08
N PHE A 136 -3.87 -19.09 -7.15
CA PHE A 136 -3.34 -19.55 -8.44
C PHE A 136 -1.96 -18.96 -8.76
N VAL A 137 -1.42 -18.12 -7.87
CA VAL A 137 -0.13 -17.45 -8.05
C VAL A 137 0.86 -18.03 -7.05
N ARG A 138 2.06 -18.41 -7.51
CA ARG A 138 3.13 -18.82 -6.60
C ARG A 138 3.57 -17.63 -5.76
N VAL A 139 3.56 -17.79 -4.43
CA VAL A 139 3.96 -16.75 -3.48
C VAL A 139 5.42 -16.34 -3.69
N ILE A 140 5.67 -15.03 -3.73
CA ILE A 140 7.00 -14.43 -3.78
C ILE A 140 7.15 -13.37 -2.67
N PRO A 141 8.36 -13.11 -2.15
CA PRO A 141 8.62 -12.15 -1.07
C PRO A 141 8.71 -10.70 -1.56
N LEU A 142 7.89 -10.33 -2.55
CA LEU A 142 7.75 -8.97 -3.09
C LEU A 142 6.25 -8.68 -3.17
N GLU A 143 5.71 -8.08 -2.11
CA GLU A 143 4.27 -7.90 -1.92
C GLU A 143 3.58 -7.16 -3.05
N ASP A 144 4.16 -6.04 -3.48
CA ASP A 144 3.62 -5.17 -4.51
C ASP A 144 3.63 -5.84 -5.89
N VAL A 145 4.73 -6.52 -6.22
CA VAL A 145 4.81 -7.37 -7.41
C VAL A 145 3.81 -8.51 -7.35
N TYR A 146 3.63 -9.15 -6.19
CA TYR A 146 2.67 -10.26 -6.02
C TYR A 146 1.23 -9.81 -6.23
N VAL A 147 0.86 -8.61 -5.76
CA VAL A 147 -0.43 -7.97 -6.11
C VAL A 147 -0.53 -7.79 -7.62
N GLY A 148 0.52 -7.30 -8.28
CA GLY A 148 0.59 -7.20 -9.75
C GLY A 148 0.38 -8.54 -10.48
N LEU A 149 0.93 -9.64 -9.96
CA LEU A 149 0.70 -10.98 -10.50
C LEU A 149 -0.77 -11.41 -10.35
N CYS A 150 -1.40 -11.11 -9.20
CA CYS A 150 -2.82 -11.36 -9.01
C CYS A 150 -3.68 -10.53 -9.98
N LEU A 151 -3.34 -9.26 -10.20
CA LEU A 151 -4.03 -8.39 -11.17
C LEU A 151 -3.91 -8.94 -12.61
N ARG A 152 -2.75 -9.50 -12.97
CA ARG A 152 -2.54 -10.18 -14.27
C ARG A 152 -3.52 -11.34 -14.44
N VAL A 153 -3.69 -12.20 -13.43
CA VAL A 153 -4.67 -13.30 -13.45
C VAL A 153 -6.10 -12.78 -13.62
N LEU A 154 -6.43 -11.66 -12.98
CA LEU A 154 -7.76 -11.04 -13.04
C LEU A 154 -8.03 -10.22 -14.31
N GLY A 155 -7.03 -10.03 -15.18
CA GLY A 155 -7.14 -9.13 -16.33
C GLY A 155 -7.32 -7.66 -15.98
N VAL A 156 -6.96 -7.25 -14.75
CA VAL A 156 -7.10 -5.87 -14.26
C VAL A 156 -5.79 -5.12 -14.47
N ARG A 157 -5.86 -3.89 -14.99
CA ARG A 157 -4.68 -3.03 -15.17
C ARG A 157 -4.71 -1.89 -14.16
N PRO A 158 -3.61 -1.63 -13.44
CA PRO A 158 -3.55 -0.49 -12.54
C PRO A 158 -3.60 0.84 -13.32
N VAL A 159 -4.34 1.79 -12.77
CA VAL A 159 -4.55 3.12 -13.33
C VAL A 159 -3.50 4.08 -12.76
N TYR A 160 -2.96 4.94 -13.61
CA TYR A 160 -2.03 5.96 -13.16
C TYR A 160 -2.75 7.11 -12.47
N ALA A 161 -2.23 7.52 -11.32
CA ALA A 161 -2.64 8.75 -10.65
C ALA A 161 -1.71 9.89 -11.04
N TYR A 162 -2.05 10.61 -12.12
CA TYR A 162 -1.31 11.80 -12.54
C TYR A 162 -2.09 13.09 -12.29
N SER A 163 -1.36 14.15 -11.97
CA SER A 163 -1.87 15.53 -12.08
C SER A 163 -1.80 15.99 -13.53
N LEU A 164 -2.85 16.66 -13.98
CA LEU A 164 -2.84 17.41 -15.23
C LEU A 164 -2.49 18.89 -14.93
N PRO A 165 -1.78 19.59 -15.83
CA PRO A 165 -1.25 19.15 -17.13
C PRO A 165 0.17 18.57 -17.06
N ARG A 166 0.85 18.64 -15.90
CA ARG A 166 2.29 18.30 -15.77
C ARG A 166 2.61 16.80 -15.72
N PHE A 167 1.59 15.93 -15.77
CA PHE A 167 1.70 14.48 -15.65
C PHE A 167 2.55 14.00 -14.46
N ARG A 168 2.52 14.74 -13.34
CA ARG A 168 3.27 14.36 -12.14
C ARG A 168 2.54 13.24 -11.43
N ASN A 169 3.27 12.21 -11.02
CA ASN A 169 2.76 11.13 -10.19
C ASN A 169 2.26 11.71 -8.85
N LEU A 170 1.00 11.43 -8.51
CA LEU A 170 0.41 11.86 -7.25
C LEU A 170 0.87 10.98 -6.07
N PHE A 171 1.42 9.80 -6.36
CA PHE A 171 1.98 8.90 -5.37
C PHE A 171 3.51 9.03 -5.39
N GLU A 172 4.04 10.02 -4.67
CA GLU A 172 5.48 10.27 -4.61
C GLU A 172 6.14 9.25 -3.67
N VAL A 173 6.94 8.36 -4.25
CA VAL A 173 7.61 7.26 -3.53
C VAL A 173 9.00 7.65 -3.03
N ARG A 174 9.47 8.87 -3.34
CA ARG A 174 10.71 9.45 -2.83
C ARG A 174 10.41 10.29 -1.59
N LYS A 175 11.46 10.55 -0.81
CA LYS A 175 11.39 11.56 0.25
C LYS A 175 11.39 12.94 -0.40
N LEU A 176 10.49 13.80 0.05
CA LEU A 176 10.51 15.24 -0.20
C LEU A 176 10.64 15.97 1.13
N GLU A 177 11.27 17.14 1.11
CA GLU A 177 11.17 18.08 2.22
C GLU A 177 9.73 18.58 2.33
N TYR A 178 9.25 18.75 3.56
CA TYR A 178 7.88 19.17 3.78
C TYR A 178 7.68 20.62 3.32
N ASP A 179 6.78 20.77 2.36
CA ASP A 179 6.22 22.04 1.92
C ASP A 179 4.71 21.85 1.76
N ARG A 180 3.93 22.64 2.50
CA ARG A 180 2.48 22.47 2.61
C ARG A 180 1.79 22.46 1.24
N CYS A 181 2.12 23.41 0.38
CA CYS A 181 1.46 23.55 -0.93
C CYS A 181 1.95 22.55 -1.97
N THR A 182 3.17 22.03 -1.83
CA THR A 182 3.61 20.86 -2.61
C THR A 182 2.84 19.62 -2.18
N PHE A 183 2.66 19.39 -0.88
CA PHE A 183 1.96 18.23 -0.34
C PHE A 183 0.45 18.29 -0.59
N ALA A 184 -0.14 19.49 -0.64
CA ALA A 184 -1.54 19.69 -1.01
C ALA A 184 -1.87 19.18 -2.41
N ARG A 185 -0.86 19.05 -3.28
CA ARG A 185 -0.98 18.59 -4.67
C ARG A 185 -0.61 17.11 -4.87
N LEU A 186 -0.21 16.41 -3.81
CA LEU A 186 0.18 15.00 -3.82
C LEU A 186 -0.79 14.19 -2.96
N ILE A 187 -0.92 12.89 -3.24
CA ILE A 187 -1.73 11.95 -2.45
C ILE A 187 -0.87 11.32 -1.36
N ILE A 188 0.32 10.80 -1.72
CA ILE A 188 1.27 10.29 -0.75
C ILE A 188 2.68 10.87 -0.96
N VAL A 189 3.43 10.93 0.14
CA VAL A 189 4.88 11.16 0.15
C VAL A 189 5.52 10.17 1.14
N ASN A 190 6.66 9.58 0.78
CA ASN A 190 7.26 8.46 1.51
C ASN A 190 8.46 8.87 2.40
N ARG A 191 8.76 8.04 3.42
CA ARG A 191 9.96 8.02 4.28
C ARG A 191 10.03 9.07 5.38
N PHE A 192 9.01 9.06 6.25
CA PHE A 192 8.93 9.91 7.43
C PHE A 192 8.92 9.11 8.73
N LYS A 193 9.52 9.68 9.77
CA LYS A 193 9.39 9.19 11.14
C LYS A 193 8.00 9.53 11.69
N PRO A 194 7.46 8.77 12.66
CA PRO A 194 6.18 9.09 13.28
C PRO A 194 6.09 10.53 13.82
N SER A 195 7.17 11.06 14.42
CA SER A 195 7.21 12.44 14.91
C SER A 195 7.14 13.49 13.80
N GLU A 196 7.77 13.22 12.64
CA GLU A 196 7.69 14.11 11.47
C GLU A 196 6.25 14.12 10.94
N LEU A 197 5.60 12.95 10.83
CA LEU A 197 4.21 12.82 10.36
C LEU A 197 3.23 13.60 11.24
N LEU A 198 3.36 13.50 12.58
CA LEU A 198 2.49 14.24 13.50
C LEU A 198 2.65 15.76 13.35
N GLN A 199 3.90 16.24 13.29
CA GLN A 199 4.18 17.67 13.12
C GLN A 199 3.67 18.20 11.78
N MET A 200 3.93 17.46 10.70
CA MET A 200 3.47 17.82 9.35
C MET A 200 1.95 17.81 9.26
N TRP A 201 1.29 16.81 9.86
CA TRP A 201 -0.17 16.73 9.84
C TRP A 201 -0.84 17.88 10.59
N GLN A 202 -0.26 18.33 11.70
CA GLN A 202 -0.77 19.47 12.44
C GLN A 202 -0.79 20.73 11.56
N ASP A 203 0.34 21.09 10.93
CA ASP A 203 0.40 22.23 10.00
C ASP A 203 -0.49 22.04 8.76
N PHE A 204 -0.48 20.84 8.19
CA PHE A 204 -1.19 20.55 6.95
C PHE A 204 -2.72 20.60 7.12
N SER A 205 -3.24 20.02 8.20
CA SER A 205 -4.68 19.89 8.42
C SER A 205 -5.38 21.24 8.62
N GLU A 206 -4.66 22.24 9.12
CA GLU A 206 -5.18 23.60 9.33
C GLU A 206 -5.00 24.49 8.08
N GLY A 207 -3.92 24.32 7.33
CA GLY A 207 -3.51 25.29 6.29
C GLY A 207 -3.54 24.80 4.85
N GLN A 208 -3.91 23.53 4.57
CA GLN A 208 -3.83 23.00 3.19
C GLN A 208 -4.77 23.71 2.20
N ALA A 209 -5.86 24.32 2.69
CA ALA A 209 -6.85 25.01 1.86
C ALA A 209 -6.34 26.36 1.31
N ASP A 210 -5.24 26.89 1.86
CA ASP A 210 -4.61 28.13 1.41
C ASP A 210 -3.65 27.92 0.23
N CYS A 211 -3.58 26.68 -0.26
CA CYS A 211 -2.82 26.23 -1.43
C CYS A 211 -3.76 25.88 -2.60
#